data_AF-A0A533VIQ0-F1
#
_entry.id   AF-A0A533VIQ0-F1
#
_cell.length_a   1.000
_cell.length_b   1.000
_cell.length_c   1.000
_cell.angle_alpha   90.00
_cell.angle_beta   90.00
_cell.angle_gamma   90.00
#
_symmetry.space_group_name_H-M   'P 1'
#
loop_
_entity.id
_entity.type
_entity.pdbx_description
1 polymer ?
#
loop_
_entity_poly.entity_id
_entity_poly.type
_entity_poly.pdbx_seq_one_letter_code
_entity_poly.pdbx_strand_id
1 'polypeptide(L)'
;MRILIPADTFLAPSQQGISAIKNVVVIFQENHTFDCYFGTFPGANGTSGKNICLSQSPGSSQCVKPFHLSNLAPPDMPHGWDAAHADYDGGKMDAFVYTERGSQTMGYYDGTDLPHYWNAARSYVLCDRYFTSAMTQSAPNHLYLVAGTSGGNTSNKLPPTLTFEPIFKQLDVKRITWRVYGFSNWVKEFEYVQSNPALKANFASSARFAQDLSQGNLPQISWVIGSPGGSEHAPEDIQLGANSVASLVNGLGASKYW
;
A
#
# COMPACT_ATOMS: atom_id res chain seq x y z
N MET A 1 -11.35 -5.44 11.35
CA MET A 1 -10.43 -6.28 10.58
C MET A 1 -10.97 -7.71 10.57
N ARG A 2 -11.62 -8.13 9.47
CA ARG A 2 -11.95 -9.53 9.19
C ARG A 2 -11.07 -9.95 8.02
N ILE A 3 -10.08 -10.80 8.28
CA ILE A 3 -9.34 -11.48 7.22
C ILE A 3 -10.24 -12.65 6.80
N LEU A 4 -10.73 -12.63 5.58
CA LEU A 4 -11.37 -13.78 4.95
C LEU A 4 -10.43 -14.34 3.88
N ILE A 5 -10.45 -15.65 3.76
CA ILE A 5 -9.60 -16.54 2.94
C ILE A 5 -10.21 -16.61 1.51
N PRO A 6 -9.45 -17.02 0.46
CA PRO A 6 -9.85 -16.86 -0.95
C PRO A 6 -11.26 -17.32 -1.30
N ALA A 7 -11.90 -16.57 -2.19
CA ALA A 7 -13.16 -16.94 -2.80
C ALA A 7 -12.98 -18.18 -3.69
N ASP A 8 -14.01 -19.01 -3.73
CA ASP A 8 -14.20 -20.16 -4.63
C ASP A 8 -13.63 -21.52 -4.21
N THR A 9 -13.55 -21.77 -2.91
CA THR A 9 -13.81 -23.14 -2.42
C THR A 9 -14.34 -23.08 -1.00
N PHE A 10 -15.57 -23.54 -0.77
CA PHE A 10 -16.06 -23.89 0.57
C PHE A 10 -15.30 -25.14 1.06
N LEU A 11 -14.01 -25.00 1.32
CA LEU A 11 -13.27 -25.92 2.17
C LEU A 11 -13.79 -25.69 3.60
N ALA A 12 -14.05 -26.77 4.33
CA ALA A 12 -14.32 -26.69 5.75
C ALA A 12 -13.25 -25.80 6.42
N PRO A 13 -13.62 -24.90 7.35
CA PRO A 13 -12.64 -24.06 8.03
C PRO A 13 -11.53 -24.95 8.58
N SER A 14 -10.28 -24.69 8.21
CA SER A 14 -9.16 -25.38 8.83
C SER A 14 -9.30 -25.19 10.35
N GLN A 15 -9.25 -26.28 11.12
CA GLN A 15 -9.38 -26.24 12.59
C GLN A 15 -8.37 -25.31 13.28
N GLN A 16 -7.34 -24.87 12.55
CA GLN A 16 -6.31 -23.96 13.04
C GLN A 16 -6.66 -22.47 12.89
N GLY A 17 -7.56 -22.07 11.98
CA GLY A 17 -7.91 -20.65 11.79
C GLY A 17 -6.67 -19.75 11.63
N ILE A 18 -6.65 -18.57 12.25
CA ILE A 18 -5.50 -17.64 12.22
C ILE A 18 -4.21 -18.25 12.77
N SER A 19 -4.30 -19.29 13.63
CA SER A 19 -3.12 -19.94 14.21
C SER A 19 -2.34 -20.79 13.19
N ALA A 20 -2.91 -21.07 12.02
CA ALA A 20 -2.20 -21.69 10.90
C ALA A 20 -1.12 -20.76 10.32
N ILE A 21 -1.31 -19.44 10.40
CA ILE A 21 -0.38 -18.46 9.84
C ILE A 21 0.85 -18.35 10.73
N LYS A 22 2.01 -18.75 10.21
CA LYS A 22 3.31 -18.67 10.90
C LYS A 22 4.15 -17.47 10.47
N ASN A 23 3.93 -17.02 9.23
CA ASN A 23 4.64 -15.91 8.63
C ASN A 23 3.63 -14.92 8.04
N VAL A 24 3.86 -13.64 8.28
CA VAL A 24 3.12 -12.53 7.66
C VAL A 24 4.13 -11.69 6.89
N VAL A 25 3.91 -11.56 5.59
CA VAL A 25 4.68 -10.65 4.73
C VAL A 25 3.77 -9.53 4.28
N VAL A 26 4.12 -8.30 4.63
CA VAL A 26 3.42 -7.09 4.22
C VAL A 26 4.23 -6.41 3.14
N ILE A 27 3.74 -6.45 1.90
CA ILE A 27 4.34 -5.73 0.77
C ILE A 27 3.63 -4.37 0.68
N PHE A 28 4.40 -3.28 0.72
CA PHE A 28 3.86 -1.92 0.80
C PHE A 28 4.35 -1.09 -0.40
N GLN A 29 3.42 -0.76 -1.30
CA GLN A 29 3.63 0.09 -2.48
C GLN A 29 3.12 1.52 -2.20
N GLU A 30 3.39 2.45 -3.11
CA GLU A 30 3.11 3.88 -2.97
C GLU A 30 2.00 4.36 -3.94
N ASN A 31 1.28 5.40 -3.50
CA ASN A 31 0.59 6.43 -4.31
C ASN A 31 -0.41 6.03 -5.42
N HIS A 32 -1.09 4.90 -5.31
CA HIS A 32 -2.24 4.57 -6.18
C HIS A 32 -3.54 4.35 -5.41
N THR A 33 -4.62 5.02 -5.86
CA THR A 33 -5.96 4.83 -5.28
C THR A 33 -6.56 3.50 -5.74
N PHE A 34 -7.55 3.00 -5.00
CA PHE A 34 -8.29 1.80 -5.39
C PHE A 34 -8.90 1.95 -6.80
N ASP A 35 -9.54 3.09 -7.07
CA ASP A 35 -10.19 3.33 -8.36
C ASP A 35 -9.19 3.48 -9.52
N CYS A 36 -7.94 3.89 -9.24
CA CYS A 36 -6.87 3.93 -10.22
C CYS A 36 -6.48 2.53 -10.72
N TYR A 37 -6.41 1.51 -9.85
CA TYR A 37 -5.93 0.17 -10.23
C TYR A 37 -7.02 -0.89 -10.38
N PHE A 38 -8.09 -0.77 -9.61
CA PHE A 38 -9.14 -1.79 -9.48
C PHE A 38 -10.55 -1.20 -9.58
N GLY A 39 -10.70 0.09 -9.92
CA GLY A 39 -12.01 0.72 -10.07
C GLY A 39 -12.89 0.01 -11.10
N THR A 40 -12.28 -0.54 -12.14
CA THR A 40 -12.95 -1.30 -13.20
C THR A 40 -12.98 -2.82 -12.95
N PHE A 41 -12.43 -3.29 -11.83
CA PHE A 41 -12.36 -4.73 -11.52
C PHE A 41 -13.78 -5.32 -11.34
N PRO A 42 -14.12 -6.45 -12.00
CA PRO A 42 -15.46 -7.03 -11.91
C PRO A 42 -15.87 -7.39 -10.48
N GLY A 43 -17.03 -6.89 -10.04
CA GLY A 43 -17.59 -7.17 -8.71
C GLY A 43 -17.03 -6.32 -7.57
N ALA A 44 -16.00 -5.50 -7.81
CA ALA A 44 -15.50 -4.55 -6.82
C ALA A 44 -16.47 -3.37 -6.65
N ASN A 45 -16.50 -2.78 -5.45
CA ASN A 45 -17.12 -1.47 -5.21
C ASN A 45 -16.26 -0.31 -5.78
N GLY A 46 -16.02 -0.32 -7.09
CA GLY A 46 -15.22 0.66 -7.82
C GLY A 46 -16.06 1.59 -8.72
N THR A 47 -15.48 2.08 -9.81
CA THR A 47 -16.10 2.98 -10.80
C THR A 47 -16.92 2.28 -11.88
N SER A 48 -16.74 0.97 -12.08
CA SER A 48 -17.41 0.22 -13.15
C SER A 48 -18.93 0.35 -13.11
N GLY A 49 -19.55 0.68 -14.25
CA GLY A 49 -21.01 0.84 -14.38
C GLY A 49 -21.60 2.09 -13.71
N LYS A 50 -20.78 2.94 -13.08
CA LYS A 50 -21.23 4.20 -12.47
C LYS A 50 -21.13 5.35 -13.48
N ASN A 51 -22.12 6.24 -13.48
CA ASN A 51 -22.10 7.45 -14.30
C ASN A 51 -21.32 8.58 -13.59
N ILE A 52 -20.00 8.44 -13.51
CA ILE A 52 -19.11 9.42 -12.88
C ILE A 52 -18.72 10.49 -13.90
N CYS A 53 -18.81 11.76 -13.47
CA CYS A 53 -18.58 12.94 -14.30
C CYS A 53 -18.24 14.10 -13.35
N LEU A 54 -16.94 14.35 -13.11
CA LEU A 54 -16.49 15.38 -12.18
C LEU A 54 -16.27 16.70 -12.89
N SER A 55 -16.83 17.77 -12.35
CA SER A 55 -16.80 19.09 -12.98
C SER A 55 -15.36 19.60 -13.13
N GLN A 56 -15.05 20.22 -14.27
CA GLN A 56 -13.72 20.82 -14.49
C GLN A 56 -13.45 22.05 -13.60
N SER A 57 -14.52 22.69 -13.12
CA SER A 57 -14.47 23.81 -12.17
C SER A 57 -15.82 23.99 -11.48
N PRO A 58 -15.89 24.68 -10.33
CA PRO A 58 -17.16 24.94 -9.65
C PRO A 58 -18.18 25.63 -10.58
N GLY A 59 -19.34 24.99 -10.77
CA GLY A 59 -20.42 25.49 -11.63
C GLY A 59 -20.26 25.22 -13.14
N SER A 60 -19.20 24.53 -13.58
CA SER A 60 -19.06 24.11 -14.99
C SER A 60 -20.06 23.02 -15.36
N SER A 61 -20.56 23.08 -16.60
CA SER A 61 -21.30 21.98 -17.23
C SER A 61 -20.38 20.95 -17.91
N GLN A 62 -19.10 21.30 -18.09
CA GLN A 62 -18.07 20.42 -18.61
C GLN A 62 -17.49 19.59 -17.47
N CYS A 63 -17.39 18.28 -17.70
CA CYS A 63 -16.86 17.35 -16.73
C CYS A 63 -15.87 16.38 -17.35
N VAL A 64 -15.06 15.75 -16.49
CA VAL A 64 -14.17 14.66 -16.85
C VAL A 64 -14.77 13.37 -16.33
N LYS A 65 -14.95 12.40 -17.22
CA LYS A 65 -15.32 11.02 -16.87
C LYS A 65 -14.06 10.19 -16.63
N PRO A 66 -14.12 9.11 -15.83
CA PRO A 66 -13.02 8.17 -15.74
C PRO A 66 -12.57 7.68 -17.12
N PHE A 67 -11.27 7.60 -17.36
CA PHE A 67 -10.70 7.12 -18.62
C PHE A 67 -9.46 6.27 -18.39
N HIS A 68 -9.21 5.35 -19.32
CA HIS A 68 -8.02 4.50 -19.28
C HIS A 68 -6.77 5.33 -19.57
N LEU A 69 -5.78 5.28 -18.68
CA LEU A 69 -4.48 5.91 -18.88
C LEU A 69 -3.66 5.12 -19.89
N SER A 70 -3.02 5.79 -20.83
CA SER A 70 -2.07 5.15 -21.77
C SER A 70 -0.62 5.32 -21.36
N ASN A 71 -0.34 6.24 -20.43
CA ASN A 71 1.00 6.49 -19.92
C ASN A 71 1.20 5.67 -18.64
N LEU A 72 2.09 4.67 -18.68
CA LEU A 72 2.39 3.80 -17.53
C LEU A 72 3.26 4.48 -16.45
N ALA A 73 3.83 5.64 -16.75
CA ALA A 73 4.64 6.46 -15.84
C ALA A 73 4.05 7.88 -15.73
N PRO A 74 2.85 8.03 -15.16
CA PRO A 74 2.18 9.33 -15.06
C PRO A 74 2.94 10.28 -14.14
N PRO A 75 2.93 11.60 -14.39
CA PRO A 75 3.43 12.59 -13.44
C PRO A 75 2.84 12.41 -12.04
N ASP A 76 3.64 12.71 -11.02
CA ASP A 76 3.18 12.69 -9.63
C ASP A 76 2.13 13.77 -9.37
N MET A 77 1.00 13.37 -8.79
CA MET A 77 -0.09 14.29 -8.44
C MET A 77 0.10 14.75 -6.99
N PRO A 78 -0.27 16.00 -6.65
CA PRO A 78 -0.42 16.43 -5.27
C PRO A 78 -1.16 15.40 -4.39
N HIS A 79 -0.49 14.94 -3.34
CA HIS A 79 -1.03 13.93 -2.41
C HIS A 79 -0.72 14.30 -0.95
N GLY A 80 -0.47 15.59 -0.70
CA GLY A 80 -0.29 16.16 0.64
C GLY A 80 -1.61 16.38 1.37
N TRP A 81 -1.53 16.79 2.65
CA TRP A 81 -2.69 17.07 3.49
C TRP A 81 -3.68 18.05 2.82
N ASP A 82 -3.21 19.21 2.36
CA ASP A 82 -4.09 20.24 1.82
C ASP A 82 -4.78 19.80 0.52
N ALA A 83 -4.05 19.13 -0.37
CA ALA A 83 -4.58 18.58 -1.62
C ALA A 83 -5.67 17.54 -1.35
N ALA A 84 -5.37 16.53 -0.52
CA ALA A 84 -6.32 15.47 -0.20
C ALA A 84 -7.62 16.00 0.43
N HIS A 85 -7.54 17.03 1.28
CA HIS A 85 -8.74 17.63 1.89
C HIS A 85 -9.51 18.54 0.93
N ALA A 86 -8.82 19.21 0.00
CA ALA A 86 -9.46 19.98 -1.05
C ALA A 86 -10.22 19.07 -2.01
N ASP A 87 -9.61 17.95 -2.42
CA ASP A 87 -10.19 16.92 -3.28
C ASP A 87 -11.42 16.24 -2.65
N TYR A 88 -11.32 15.94 -1.36
CA TYR A 88 -12.40 15.33 -0.59
C TYR A 88 -13.65 16.23 -0.51
N ASP A 89 -13.48 17.56 -0.55
CA ASP A 89 -14.52 18.59 -0.46
C ASP A 89 -15.61 18.28 0.58
N GLY A 90 -15.18 18.01 1.82
CA GLY A 90 -16.10 17.71 2.93
C GLY A 90 -16.97 16.47 2.71
N GLY A 91 -16.56 15.54 1.84
CA GLY A 91 -17.27 14.31 1.52
C GLY A 91 -18.11 14.37 0.26
N LYS A 92 -18.10 15.49 -0.48
CA LYS A 92 -18.77 15.57 -1.79
C LYS A 92 -18.04 14.80 -2.88
N MET A 93 -16.71 14.67 -2.76
CA MET A 93 -15.88 13.90 -3.69
C MET A 93 -15.97 14.39 -5.14
N ASP A 94 -16.25 15.68 -5.37
CA ASP A 94 -16.48 16.26 -6.69
C ASP A 94 -15.40 17.28 -7.11
N ALA A 95 -14.36 17.44 -6.30
CA ALA A 95 -13.38 18.51 -6.44
C ALA A 95 -12.10 18.15 -7.19
N PHE A 96 -11.73 16.87 -7.20
CA PHE A 96 -10.48 16.33 -7.75
C PHE A 96 -10.00 17.01 -9.03
N VAL A 97 -10.84 17.14 -10.06
CA VAL A 97 -10.41 17.67 -11.37
C VAL A 97 -9.97 19.13 -11.28
N TYR A 98 -10.68 19.95 -10.51
CA TYR A 98 -10.40 21.39 -10.46
C TYR A 98 -9.30 21.73 -9.46
N THR A 99 -9.20 21.01 -8.34
CA THR A 99 -8.16 21.17 -7.32
C THR A 99 -6.80 20.71 -7.82
N GLU A 100 -6.77 19.56 -8.49
CA GLU A 100 -5.58 18.98 -9.13
C GLU A 100 -5.26 19.64 -10.48
N ARG A 101 -6.13 20.51 -10.98
CA ARG A 101 -5.97 21.28 -12.22
C ARG A 101 -5.71 20.41 -13.45
N GLY A 102 -6.33 19.24 -13.51
CA GLY A 102 -6.07 18.28 -14.57
C GLY A 102 -7.02 17.08 -14.56
N SER A 103 -7.12 16.43 -15.72
CA SER A 103 -7.93 15.23 -15.87
C SER A 103 -7.25 13.96 -15.35
N GLN A 104 -5.93 13.97 -15.10
CA GLN A 104 -5.17 12.77 -14.72
C GLN A 104 -5.73 12.06 -13.48
N THR A 105 -6.30 12.81 -12.53
CA THR A 105 -6.96 12.27 -11.32
C THR A 105 -8.13 11.31 -11.64
N MET A 106 -8.72 11.44 -12.84
CA MET A 106 -9.78 10.55 -13.34
C MET A 106 -9.23 9.35 -14.15
N GLY A 107 -7.91 9.23 -14.24
CA GLY A 107 -7.24 8.17 -14.96
C GLY A 107 -7.24 6.84 -14.19
N TYR A 108 -7.48 5.74 -14.88
CA TYR A 108 -7.38 4.39 -14.33
C TYR A 108 -6.58 3.45 -15.24
N TYR A 109 -6.11 2.35 -14.68
CA TYR A 109 -5.54 1.19 -15.35
C TYR A 109 -6.44 -0.02 -15.16
N ASP A 110 -6.24 -1.05 -15.98
CA ASP A 110 -6.95 -2.30 -15.81
C ASP A 110 -6.04 -3.54 -15.90
N GLY A 111 -6.66 -4.72 -16.02
CA GLY A 111 -5.94 -5.98 -16.06
C GLY A 111 -5.07 -6.18 -17.30
N THR A 112 -5.19 -5.32 -18.31
CA THR A 112 -4.31 -5.28 -19.48
C THR A 112 -2.97 -4.61 -19.15
N ASP A 113 -2.97 -3.59 -18.27
CA ASP A 113 -1.73 -2.94 -17.80
C ASP A 113 -1.12 -3.66 -16.60
N LEU A 114 -1.95 -4.13 -15.66
CA LEU A 114 -1.55 -4.69 -14.36
C LEU A 114 -2.00 -6.15 -14.20
N PRO A 115 -1.60 -7.07 -15.11
CA PRO A 115 -2.12 -8.44 -15.13
C PRO A 115 -1.79 -9.22 -13.86
N HIS A 116 -0.62 -8.98 -13.23
CA HIS A 116 -0.22 -9.67 -12.00
C HIS A 116 -1.15 -9.34 -10.83
N TYR A 117 -1.46 -8.07 -10.63
CA TYR A 117 -2.38 -7.61 -9.59
C TYR A 117 -3.81 -8.07 -9.84
N TRP A 118 -4.29 -7.99 -11.08
CA TRP A 118 -5.64 -8.46 -11.42
C TRP A 118 -5.78 -9.99 -11.31
N ASN A 119 -4.73 -10.75 -11.62
CA ASN A 119 -4.70 -12.20 -11.39
C ASN A 119 -4.69 -12.55 -9.90
N ALA A 120 -3.92 -11.82 -9.09
CA ALA A 120 -3.93 -12.00 -7.64
C ALA A 120 -5.30 -11.66 -7.06
N ALA A 121 -5.92 -10.54 -7.46
CA ALA A 121 -7.25 -10.16 -7.01
C ALA A 121 -8.35 -11.17 -7.40
N ARG A 122 -8.21 -11.85 -8.55
CA ARG A 122 -9.10 -12.96 -8.94
C ARG A 122 -8.91 -14.24 -8.12
N SER A 123 -7.68 -14.50 -7.68
CA SER A 123 -7.31 -15.76 -7.04
C SER A 123 -7.32 -15.70 -5.51
N TYR A 124 -7.34 -14.49 -4.96
CA TYR A 124 -7.27 -14.20 -3.52
C TYR A 124 -8.32 -13.14 -3.15
N VAL A 125 -8.16 -12.51 -1.98
CA VAL A 125 -9.11 -11.50 -1.50
C VAL A 125 -8.65 -10.10 -1.88
N LEU A 126 -9.52 -9.39 -2.60
CA LEU A 126 -9.41 -7.95 -2.83
C LEU A 126 -10.27 -7.20 -1.81
N CYS A 127 -9.65 -6.32 -1.03
CA CYS A 127 -10.36 -5.47 -0.07
C CYS A 127 -10.81 -4.16 -0.74
N ASP A 128 -12.07 -4.06 -1.18
CA ASP A 128 -12.66 -2.89 -1.85
C ASP A 128 -13.23 -1.82 -0.91
N ARG A 129 -12.95 -1.96 0.39
CA ARG A 129 -13.25 -0.99 1.47
C ARG A 129 -12.08 -0.85 2.42
N TYR A 130 -10.88 -0.73 1.86
CA TYR A 130 -9.63 -0.50 2.58
C TYR A 130 -9.17 0.93 2.32
N PHE A 131 -9.09 1.74 3.39
CA PHE A 131 -8.82 3.17 3.29
C PHE A 131 -7.44 3.48 3.86
N THR A 132 -6.83 4.54 3.33
CA THR A 132 -5.66 5.16 3.98
C THR A 132 -6.01 5.56 5.41
N SER A 133 -5.05 5.43 6.34
CA SER A 133 -5.30 5.72 7.75
C SER A 133 -5.45 7.22 8.01
N ALA A 134 -4.78 8.05 7.22
CA ALA A 134 -4.89 9.51 7.25
C ALA A 134 -4.86 10.10 5.83
N MET A 135 -5.68 11.12 5.57
CA MET A 135 -5.73 11.88 4.32
C MET A 135 -4.51 12.81 4.22
N THR A 136 -3.36 12.22 3.90
CA THR A 136 -2.05 12.87 3.78
C THR A 136 -1.08 11.98 3.00
N GLN A 137 0.15 12.46 2.84
CA GLN A 137 1.27 11.85 2.13
C GLN A 137 1.84 10.60 2.81
N SER A 138 2.90 10.03 2.22
CA SER A 138 3.44 8.70 2.54
C SER A 138 3.91 8.54 3.99
N ALA A 139 4.73 9.46 4.54
CA ALA A 139 5.39 9.20 5.82
C ALA A 139 4.42 9.04 7.00
N PRO A 140 3.37 9.88 7.19
CA PRO A 140 2.37 9.62 8.23
C PRO A 140 1.67 8.27 8.07
N ASN A 141 1.37 7.83 6.84
CA ASN A 141 0.73 6.54 6.60
C ASN A 141 1.68 5.34 6.80
N HIS A 142 2.97 5.51 6.53
CA HIS A 142 4.02 4.56 6.94
C HIS A 142 4.08 4.39 8.47
N LEU A 143 3.87 5.46 9.23
CA LEU A 143 3.80 5.35 10.70
C LEU A 143 2.59 4.54 11.14
N TYR A 144 1.41 4.75 10.53
CA TYR A 144 0.23 3.94 10.80
C TYR A 144 0.46 2.44 10.52
N LEU A 145 1.22 2.09 9.49
CA LEU A 145 1.54 0.69 9.15
C LEU A 145 2.17 -0.09 10.31
N VAL A 146 3.02 0.57 11.11
CA VAL A 146 3.79 -0.08 12.19
C VAL A 146 3.40 0.36 13.59
N ALA A 147 2.63 1.43 13.76
CA ALA A 147 2.28 1.97 15.07
C ALA A 147 0.78 2.21 15.27
N GLY A 148 -0.05 2.09 14.23
CA GLY A 148 -1.48 2.39 14.30
C GLY A 148 -1.81 3.87 14.57
N THR A 149 -0.80 4.76 14.50
CA THR A 149 -0.92 6.21 14.65
C THR A 149 0.22 6.90 13.91
N SER A 150 0.02 8.15 13.47
CA SER A 150 1.10 9.02 13.01
C SER A 150 1.68 9.89 14.12
N GLY A 151 1.15 9.81 15.35
CA GLY A 151 1.50 10.72 16.44
C GLY A 151 1.08 12.17 16.16
N GLY A 152 0.07 12.38 15.30
CA GLY A 152 -0.38 13.71 14.88
C GLY A 152 0.41 14.30 13.70
N ASN A 153 1.38 13.58 13.13
CA ASN A 153 2.09 14.02 11.94
C ASN A 153 1.17 14.05 10.72
N THR A 154 1.27 15.13 9.94
CA THR A 154 0.46 15.39 8.74
C THR A 154 1.29 15.67 7.49
N SER A 155 2.62 15.49 7.55
CA SER A 155 3.52 15.71 6.40
C SER A 155 4.70 14.71 6.38
N ASN A 156 5.45 14.66 5.26
CA ASN A 156 6.68 13.84 5.15
C ASN A 156 7.84 14.34 6.04
N LYS A 157 7.73 15.54 6.62
CA LYS A 157 8.74 16.07 7.55
C LYS A 157 8.46 15.53 8.95
N LEU A 158 8.97 14.33 9.23
CA LEU A 158 8.88 13.72 10.55
C LEU A 158 9.79 14.43 11.57
N PRO A 159 9.41 14.47 12.85
CA PRO A 159 10.31 14.91 13.91
C PRO A 159 11.51 13.94 14.02
N PRO A 160 12.64 14.40 14.57
CA PRO A 160 13.84 13.57 14.75
C PRO A 160 13.67 12.46 15.80
N THR A 161 12.59 12.51 16.59
CA THR A 161 12.25 11.45 17.52
C THR A 161 10.73 11.30 17.58
N LEU A 162 10.25 10.08 17.35
CA LEU A 162 8.84 9.68 17.48
C LEU A 162 8.69 8.96 18.82
N THR A 163 7.94 9.56 19.74
CA THR A 163 7.81 9.10 21.15
C THR A 163 6.67 8.10 21.37
N PHE A 164 5.91 7.76 20.33
CA PHE A 164 4.87 6.74 20.39
C PHE A 164 5.42 5.36 20.01
N GLU A 165 4.78 4.31 20.52
CA GLU A 165 5.30 2.94 20.42
C GLU A 165 4.99 2.28 19.07
N PRO A 166 6.00 1.77 18.34
CA PRO A 166 5.76 0.88 17.20
C PRO A 166 5.52 -0.55 17.67
N ILE A 167 4.85 -1.36 16.85
CA ILE A 167 4.56 -2.78 17.06
C ILE A 167 5.81 -3.61 17.34
N PHE A 168 6.99 -3.16 16.88
CA PHE A 168 8.28 -3.79 17.12
C PHE A 168 8.53 -4.12 18.60
N LYS A 169 8.17 -3.21 19.51
CA LYS A 169 8.32 -3.44 20.94
C LYS A 169 7.49 -4.63 21.44
N GLN A 170 6.27 -4.76 20.93
CA GLN A 170 5.41 -5.88 21.28
C GLN A 170 5.92 -7.20 20.71
N LEU A 171 6.45 -7.17 19.47
CA LEU A 171 7.07 -8.33 18.84
C LEU A 171 8.30 -8.80 19.63
N ASP A 172 9.16 -7.87 20.07
CA ASP A 172 10.35 -8.17 20.86
C ASP A 172 9.99 -8.77 22.22
N VAL A 173 9.02 -8.19 22.95
CA VAL A 173 8.51 -8.73 24.22
C VAL A 173 7.96 -10.16 24.04
N LYS A 174 7.32 -10.44 22.91
CA LYS A 174 6.78 -11.76 22.58
C LYS A 174 7.80 -12.69 21.91
N ARG A 175 9.03 -12.23 21.67
CA ARG A 175 10.08 -12.96 20.93
C ARG A 175 9.62 -13.42 19.55
N ILE A 176 8.79 -12.62 18.88
CA ILE A 176 8.39 -12.85 17.49
C ILE A 176 9.43 -12.19 16.60
N THR A 177 10.06 -12.99 15.72
CA THR A 177 11.10 -12.48 14.83
C THR A 177 10.51 -11.54 13.78
N TRP A 178 11.17 -10.42 13.54
CA TRP A 178 10.70 -9.44 12.56
C TRP A 178 11.83 -8.74 11.81
N ARG A 179 11.53 -8.26 10.59
CA ARG A 179 12.44 -7.44 9.79
C ARG A 179 11.66 -6.49 8.88
N VAL A 180 12.22 -5.31 8.66
CA VAL A 180 11.79 -4.37 7.62
C VAL A 180 12.85 -4.36 6.52
N TYR A 181 12.40 -4.57 5.30
CA TYR A 181 13.20 -4.60 4.08
C TYR A 181 12.88 -3.38 3.22
N GLY A 182 13.90 -2.75 2.65
CA GLY A 182 13.76 -1.66 1.68
C GLY A 182 13.81 -0.27 2.29
N PHE A 183 12.93 0.62 1.83
CA PHE A 183 12.95 2.04 2.21
C PHE A 183 12.46 2.23 3.66
N SER A 184 13.40 2.20 4.61
CA SER A 184 13.10 2.08 6.04
C SER A 184 13.87 3.09 6.90
N ASN A 185 14.12 4.31 6.41
CA ASN A 185 14.79 5.31 7.26
C ASN A 185 13.85 5.91 8.31
N TRP A 186 12.57 6.10 7.96
CA TRP A 186 11.55 6.66 8.86
C TRP A 186 11.31 5.80 10.12
N VAL A 187 11.43 4.47 10.04
CA VAL A 187 11.33 3.58 11.21
C VAL A 187 12.46 3.78 12.23
N LYS A 188 13.58 4.40 11.84
CA LYS A 188 14.70 4.67 12.74
C LYS A 188 14.45 5.87 13.65
N GLU A 189 13.43 6.69 13.36
CA GLU A 189 13.07 7.86 14.16
C GLU A 189 12.26 7.50 15.41
N PHE A 190 11.75 6.27 15.52
CA PHE A 190 11.11 5.79 16.75
C PHE A 190 12.08 5.79 17.92
N GLU A 191 11.70 6.42 19.04
CA GLU A 191 12.48 6.45 20.28
C GLU A 191 12.86 5.04 20.73
N TYR A 192 11.95 4.08 20.57
CA TYR A 192 12.22 2.67 20.84
C TYR A 192 13.37 2.11 20.00
N VAL A 193 13.45 2.47 18.72
CA VAL A 193 14.55 2.03 17.83
C VAL A 193 15.85 2.76 18.14
N GLN A 194 15.79 4.07 18.41
CA GLN A 194 16.96 4.88 18.76
C GLN A 194 17.62 4.41 20.07
N SER A 195 16.81 4.08 21.07
CA SER A 195 17.28 3.61 22.39
C SER A 195 17.74 2.15 22.40
N ASN A 196 17.48 1.37 21.33
CA ASN A 196 17.85 -0.05 21.24
C ASN A 196 18.71 -0.31 19.99
N PRO A 197 20.04 -0.01 20.03
CA PRO A 197 20.91 -0.12 18.86
C PRO A 197 20.96 -1.50 18.21
N ALA A 198 20.69 -2.58 18.96
CA ALA A 198 20.62 -3.94 18.44
C ALA A 198 19.52 -4.12 17.38
N LEU A 199 18.44 -3.33 17.44
CA LEU A 199 17.34 -3.38 16.46
C LEU A 199 17.77 -2.94 15.06
N LYS A 200 18.93 -2.29 14.92
CA LYS A 200 19.50 -1.96 13.60
C LYS A 200 19.64 -3.17 12.69
N ALA A 201 19.84 -4.38 13.24
CA ALA A 201 19.91 -5.63 12.49
C ALA A 201 18.57 -6.09 11.87
N ASN A 202 17.45 -5.50 12.29
CA ASN A 202 16.11 -5.76 11.76
C ASN A 202 15.73 -4.81 10.62
N PHE A 203 16.65 -3.97 10.14
CA PHE A 203 16.44 -3.12 8.97
C PHE A 203 17.45 -3.52 7.88
N ALA A 204 16.95 -3.92 6.72
CA ALA A 204 17.77 -4.42 5.63
C ALA A 204 17.31 -3.84 4.28
N SER A 205 18.15 -3.97 3.25
CA SER A 205 17.75 -3.60 1.89
C SER A 205 16.70 -4.57 1.33
N SER A 206 16.00 -4.17 0.27
CA SER A 206 15.03 -5.04 -0.43
C SER A 206 15.70 -6.32 -0.97
N ALA A 207 16.96 -6.22 -1.41
CA ALA A 207 17.73 -7.38 -1.89
C ALA A 207 17.94 -8.46 -0.81
N ARG A 208 17.98 -8.07 0.47
CA ARG A 208 18.13 -9.02 1.58
C ARG A 208 16.90 -9.92 1.75
N PHE A 209 15.71 -9.48 1.32
CA PHE A 209 14.50 -10.28 1.40
C PHE A 209 14.63 -11.58 0.61
N ALA A 210 15.06 -11.50 -0.66
CA ALA A 210 15.26 -12.67 -1.51
C ALA A 210 16.33 -13.63 -0.96
N GLN A 211 17.36 -13.10 -0.29
CA GLN A 211 18.39 -13.90 0.36
C GLN A 211 17.83 -14.63 1.58
N ASP A 212 17.13 -13.94 2.47
CA ASP A 212 16.51 -14.56 3.65
C ASP A 212 15.48 -15.61 3.25
N LEU A 213 14.71 -15.35 2.18
CA LEU A 213 13.75 -16.29 1.64
C LEU A 213 14.41 -17.58 1.15
N SER A 214 15.43 -17.46 0.29
CA SER A 214 16.13 -18.63 -0.30
C SER A 214 16.95 -19.42 0.72
N GLN A 215 17.51 -18.76 1.74
CA GLN A 215 18.28 -19.41 2.80
C GLN A 215 17.40 -19.97 3.92
N GLY A 216 16.09 -19.75 3.88
CA GLY A 216 15.19 -20.21 4.92
C GLY A 216 15.39 -19.50 6.26
N ASN A 217 15.68 -18.19 6.19
CA ASN A 217 15.89 -17.25 7.29
C ASN A 217 14.83 -16.14 7.35
N LEU A 218 13.69 -16.31 6.68
CA LEU A 218 12.59 -15.32 6.69
C LEU A 218 12.00 -15.19 8.11
N PRO A 219 11.89 -13.96 8.65
CA PRO A 219 11.26 -13.72 9.95
C PRO A 219 9.76 -14.03 9.95
N GLN A 220 9.20 -14.18 11.14
CA GLN A 220 7.76 -14.38 11.32
C GLN A 220 6.95 -13.17 10.81
N ILE A 221 7.42 -11.94 11.02
CA ILE A 221 6.78 -10.73 10.48
C ILE A 221 7.77 -9.98 9.60
N SER A 222 7.44 -9.82 8.33
CA SER A 222 8.29 -9.14 7.35
C SER A 222 7.54 -7.98 6.71
N TRP A 223 8.08 -6.78 6.77
CA TRP A 223 7.62 -5.66 5.94
C TRP A 223 8.57 -5.47 4.77
N VAL A 224 8.05 -5.50 3.54
CA VAL A 224 8.81 -5.21 2.32
C VAL A 224 8.30 -3.89 1.78
N ILE A 225 9.02 -2.82 2.06
CA ILE A 225 8.67 -1.46 1.66
C ILE A 225 9.28 -1.19 0.29
N GLY A 226 8.45 -0.77 -0.66
CA GLY A 226 8.87 -0.35 -1.99
C GLY A 226 10.07 0.59 -1.93
N SER A 227 11.02 0.40 -2.85
CA SER A 227 12.19 1.27 -2.99
C SER A 227 12.12 1.94 -4.36
N PRO A 228 12.81 3.08 -4.56
CA PRO A 228 12.79 3.77 -5.85
C PRO A 228 13.11 2.83 -7.01
N GLY A 229 12.31 2.91 -8.08
CA GLY A 229 12.33 2.03 -9.24
C GLY A 229 11.48 0.76 -9.11
N GLY A 230 10.68 0.65 -8.05
CA GLY A 230 9.80 -0.49 -7.79
C GLY A 230 8.86 -0.28 -6.60
N SER A 231 8.61 0.98 -6.20
CA SER A 231 7.58 1.32 -5.22
C SER A 231 6.26 1.73 -5.88
N GLU A 232 6.29 1.97 -7.20
CA GLU A 232 5.20 2.53 -7.99
C GLU A 232 4.91 4.00 -7.68
N HIS A 233 5.76 4.66 -6.89
CA HIS A 233 5.60 6.08 -6.67
C HIS A 233 5.78 6.83 -8.00
N ALA A 234 4.77 7.56 -8.45
CA ALA A 234 4.85 8.37 -9.66
C ALA A 234 6.08 9.32 -9.63
N PRO A 235 6.81 9.53 -10.74
CA PRO A 235 6.52 9.06 -12.09
C PRO A 235 7.22 7.73 -12.44
N GLU A 236 7.28 6.77 -11.51
CA GLU A 236 7.73 5.42 -11.84
C GLU A 236 6.74 4.70 -12.75
N ASP A 237 7.25 3.81 -13.59
CA ASP A 237 6.42 2.91 -14.40
C ASP A 237 5.75 1.88 -13.48
N ILE A 238 4.42 1.88 -13.46
CA ILE A 238 3.60 1.01 -12.61
C ILE A 238 3.87 -0.47 -12.87
N GLN A 239 4.25 -0.85 -14.10
CA GLN A 239 4.50 -2.24 -14.45
C GLN A 239 5.80 -2.74 -13.82
N LEU A 240 6.81 -1.88 -13.63
CA LEU A 240 8.06 -2.26 -12.97
C LEU A 240 7.84 -2.61 -11.50
N GLY A 241 7.03 -1.82 -10.78
CA GLY A 241 6.64 -2.14 -9.41
C GLY A 241 5.75 -3.39 -9.34
N ALA A 242 4.76 -3.51 -10.21
CA ALA A 242 3.87 -4.68 -10.24
C ALA A 242 4.65 -5.98 -10.53
N ASN A 243 5.63 -5.94 -11.44
CA ASN A 243 6.53 -7.05 -11.72
C ASN A 243 7.45 -7.39 -10.53
N SER A 244 7.90 -6.36 -9.80
CA SER A 244 8.68 -6.54 -8.58
C SER A 244 7.86 -7.23 -7.49
N VAL A 245 6.60 -6.82 -7.28
CA VAL A 245 5.69 -7.49 -6.35
C VAL A 245 5.36 -8.91 -6.79
N ALA A 246 5.10 -9.13 -8.07
CA ALA A 246 4.87 -10.47 -8.62
C ALA A 246 6.06 -11.40 -8.37
N SER A 247 7.28 -10.90 -8.54
CA SER A 247 8.50 -11.66 -8.28
C SER A 247 8.63 -12.05 -6.80
N LEU A 248 8.30 -11.13 -5.88
CA LEU A 248 8.28 -11.40 -4.44
C LEU A 248 7.23 -12.47 -4.07
N VAL A 249 6.01 -12.33 -4.58
CA VAL A 249 4.89 -13.27 -4.32
C VAL A 249 5.20 -14.66 -4.89
N ASN A 250 5.72 -14.75 -6.11
CA ASN A 250 6.12 -16.01 -6.71
C ASN A 250 7.26 -16.68 -5.93
N GLY A 251 8.25 -15.90 -5.47
CA GLY A 251 9.31 -16.40 -4.60
C GLY A 251 8.76 -16.98 -3.30
N LEU A 252 7.79 -16.29 -2.68
CA LEU A 252 7.12 -16.79 -1.47
C LEU A 252 6.37 -18.10 -1.75
N GLY A 253 5.57 -18.16 -2.82
CA GLY A 253 4.81 -19.34 -3.22
C GLY A 253 5.66 -20.57 -3.56
N ALA A 254 6.92 -20.37 -3.95
CA ALA A 254 7.89 -21.45 -4.19
C ALA A 254 8.72 -21.83 -2.95
N SER A 255 8.55 -21.12 -1.83
CA SER A 255 9.36 -21.30 -0.62
C SER A 255 8.69 -22.23 0.40
N LYS A 256 9.46 -22.62 1.43
CA LYS A 256 8.94 -23.35 2.60
C LYS A 256 7.99 -22.53 3.50
N TYR A 257 7.77 -21.26 3.19
CA TYR A 257 6.96 -20.32 3.98
C TYR A 257 5.53 -20.12 3.44
N TRP A 258 5.21 -20.72 2.29
CA TRP A 258 3.85 -20.77 1.75
C TRP A 258 3.02 -21.84 2.46
#